data_AF-A0A7C8ANC3-F1
#
_entry.id   AF-A0A7C8ANC3-F1
#
_cell.length_a   1.000
_cell.length_b   1.000
_cell.length_c   1.000
_cell.angle_alpha   90.00
_cell.angle_beta   90.00
_cell.angle_gamma   90.00
#
_symmetry.space_group_name_H-M   'P 1'
#
loop_
_entity.id
_entity.type
_entity.pdbx_description
1 polymer ?
#
loop_
_entity_poly.entity_id
_entity_poly.type
_entity_poly.pdbx_seq_one_letter_code
_entity_poly.pdbx_strand_id
1 'polypeptide(L)'
;RIGDPRQYVFCCRRPEMLVKCAAEQALTDTAVCTHVDDLLTSGKHLVLAQVKRQCQEKLRAWEVGIEIISANFASVYPPAAVSEAFKDVASALEDRDRIVNEARGDQSETIHRARGAAQKEISEATALSKAKVNRAQGETARFLAVLEEYRQSGKSEASITRLYIETMEEVLAEAEKYLIDPPRSAEGSARRGVDDANH
;
A
#
# COMPACT_ATOMS: atom_id res chain seq x y z
N ARG A 1 -26.21 34.16 13.43
CA ARG A 1 -26.99 34.68 12.28
C ARG A 1 -28.38 35.03 12.77
N ILE A 2 -29.00 36.10 12.25
CA ILE A 2 -30.41 36.38 12.54
C ILE A 2 -31.26 35.49 11.64
N GLY A 3 -31.98 34.55 12.24
CA GLY A 3 -32.91 33.65 11.55
C GLY A 3 -34.27 34.29 11.39
N ASP A 4 -34.81 34.87 12.46
CA ASP A 4 -36.07 35.62 12.46
C ASP A 4 -35.85 37.05 12.99
N PRO A 5 -35.88 38.06 12.10
CA PRO A 5 -35.73 39.46 12.48
C PRO A 5 -36.84 39.99 13.40
N ARG A 6 -38.05 39.43 13.37
CA ARG A 6 -39.16 39.88 14.22
C ARG A 6 -38.90 39.48 15.66
N GLN A 7 -38.64 38.20 15.88
CA GLN A 7 -38.27 37.66 17.20
C GLN A 7 -37.04 38.37 17.79
N TYR A 8 -36.03 38.65 16.97
CA TYR A 8 -34.82 39.34 17.41
C TYR A 8 -35.06 40.76 17.93
N VAL A 9 -35.97 41.52 17.30
CA VAL A 9 -36.28 42.91 17.69
C VAL A 9 -37.19 42.98 18.92
N PHE A 10 -38.11 42.02 19.06
CA PHE A 10 -39.11 42.02 20.13
C PHE A 10 -38.73 41.19 21.37
N CYS A 11 -37.73 40.31 21.27
CA CYS A 11 -37.25 39.47 22.38
C CYS A 11 -36.86 40.27 23.61
N CYS A 12 -35.95 41.24 23.43
CA CYS A 12 -35.14 41.72 24.55
C CYS A 12 -34.25 42.92 24.15
N ARG A 13 -33.96 43.79 25.12
CA ARG A 13 -33.15 45.01 24.91
C ARG A 13 -31.69 44.74 24.53
N ARG A 14 -31.15 43.56 24.88
CA ARG A 14 -29.77 43.12 24.55
C ARG A 14 -29.75 41.60 24.25
N PRO A 15 -30.07 41.17 23.02
CA PRO A 15 -30.11 39.76 22.65
C PRO A 15 -28.73 39.07 22.72
N GLU A 16 -27.65 39.81 22.53
CA GLU A 16 -26.28 39.30 22.65
C GLU A 16 -25.97 38.74 24.06
N MET A 17 -26.53 39.35 25.10
CA MET A 17 -26.34 38.89 26.48
C MET A 17 -27.03 37.54 26.71
N LEU A 18 -28.19 37.32 26.11
CA LEU A 18 -28.88 36.03 26.20
C LEU A 18 -28.11 34.92 25.48
N VAL A 19 -27.51 35.23 24.33
CA VAL A 19 -26.63 34.28 23.63
C VAL A 19 -25.44 33.90 24.51
N LYS A 20 -24.82 34.88 25.19
CA LYS A 20 -23.72 34.62 26.11
C LYS A 20 -24.16 33.74 27.28
N CYS A 21 -25.27 34.07 27.96
CA CYS A 21 -25.79 33.27 29.07
C CYS A 21 -26.18 31.84 28.63
N ALA A 22 -26.81 31.69 27.46
CA ALA A 22 -27.15 30.38 26.91
C ALA A 22 -25.90 29.55 26.62
N ALA A 23 -24.86 30.16 26.06
CA ALA A 23 -23.60 29.50 25.76
C ALA A 23 -22.86 29.09 27.05
N GLU A 24 -22.78 29.97 28.05
CA GLU A 24 -22.17 29.68 29.36
C GLU A 24 -22.89 28.55 30.08
N GLN A 25 -24.23 28.57 30.07
CA GLN A 25 -25.01 27.53 30.71
C GLN A 25 -24.90 26.20 29.97
N ALA A 26 -25.00 26.19 28.63
CA ALA A 26 -24.84 24.97 27.83
C ALA A 26 -23.43 24.37 27.97
N LEU A 27 -22.41 25.23 28.06
CA LEU A 27 -21.03 24.80 28.30
C LEU A 27 -20.89 24.19 29.70
N THR A 28 -21.43 24.83 30.73
CA THR A 28 -21.37 24.35 32.12
C THR A 28 -22.11 23.02 32.26
N ASP A 29 -23.33 22.93 31.74
CA ASP A 29 -24.14 21.70 31.79
C ASP A 29 -23.43 20.53 31.07
N THR A 30 -22.82 20.80 29.91
CA THR A 30 -22.09 19.78 29.17
C THR A 30 -20.80 19.39 29.88
N ALA A 31 -20.06 20.35 30.44
CA ALA A 31 -18.81 20.09 31.17
C ALA A 31 -19.02 19.25 32.44
N VAL A 32 -20.14 19.44 33.14
CA VAL A 32 -20.49 18.64 34.34
C VAL A 32 -20.76 17.17 33.99
N CYS A 33 -21.35 16.91 32.82
CA CYS A 33 -21.74 15.56 32.39
C CYS A 33 -20.70 14.85 31.54
N THR A 34 -19.58 15.51 31.18
CA THR A 34 -18.56 14.94 30.29
C THR A 34 -17.34 14.51 31.09
N HIS A 35 -16.83 13.30 30.82
CA HIS A 35 -15.57 12.87 31.39
C HIS A 35 -14.41 13.72 30.87
N VAL A 36 -13.47 14.05 31.74
CA VAL A 36 -12.35 14.94 31.42
C VAL A 36 -11.52 14.40 30.24
N ASP A 37 -11.37 13.09 30.13
CA ASP A 37 -10.62 12.43 29.05
C ASP A 37 -11.26 12.62 27.66
N ASP A 38 -12.59 12.73 27.60
CA ASP A 38 -13.34 12.97 26.36
C ASP A 38 -13.14 14.40 25.84
N LEU A 39 -12.96 15.36 26.76
CA LEU A 39 -12.68 16.76 26.39
C LEU A 39 -11.31 16.92 25.72
N LEU A 40 -10.38 15.99 25.97
CA LEU A 40 -8.96 16.12 25.61
C LEU A 40 -8.55 15.31 24.38
N THR A 41 -9.26 14.23 24.03
CA THR A 41 -8.79 13.28 23.00
C THR A 41 -9.48 13.48 21.65
N SER A 42 -10.76 13.12 21.55
CA SER A 42 -11.54 13.21 20.29
C SER A 42 -12.96 13.72 20.52
N GLY A 43 -13.39 13.82 21.78
CA GLY A 43 -14.71 14.31 22.17
C GLY A 43 -14.84 15.82 22.08
N LYS A 44 -13.78 16.61 21.87
CA LYS A 44 -13.88 18.08 21.72
C LYS A 44 -14.87 18.49 20.63
N HIS A 45 -14.88 17.79 19.49
CA HIS A 45 -15.85 18.03 18.42
C HIS A 45 -17.27 17.61 18.79
N LEU A 46 -17.42 16.47 19.47
CA LEU A 46 -18.71 15.96 19.96
C LEU A 46 -19.31 16.89 21.03
N VAL A 47 -18.47 17.37 21.95
CA VAL A 47 -18.81 18.33 23.00
C VAL A 47 -19.20 19.67 22.38
N LEU A 48 -18.44 20.19 21.41
CA LEU A 48 -18.84 21.41 20.70
C LEU A 48 -20.17 21.26 19.95
N ALA A 49 -20.41 20.09 19.34
CA ALA A 49 -21.69 19.80 18.68
C ALA A 49 -22.84 19.75 19.70
N GLN A 50 -22.62 19.15 20.87
CA GLN A 50 -23.59 19.07 21.95
C GLN A 50 -23.88 20.45 22.56
N VAL A 51 -22.84 21.25 22.85
CA VAL A 51 -22.98 22.62 23.35
C VAL A 51 -23.71 23.49 22.33
N LYS A 52 -23.38 23.39 21.04
CA LYS A 52 -24.10 24.09 19.96
C LYS A 52 -25.58 23.71 19.96
N ARG A 53 -25.89 22.42 20.05
CA ARG A 53 -27.28 21.93 20.06
C ARG A 53 -28.05 22.46 21.27
N GLN A 54 -27.52 22.29 22.48
CA GLN A 54 -28.17 22.76 23.71
C GLN A 54 -28.34 24.28 23.73
N CYS A 55 -27.33 25.03 23.28
CA CYS A 55 -27.41 26.48 23.17
C CYS A 55 -28.50 26.90 22.15
N GLN A 56 -28.59 26.21 21.01
CA GLN A 56 -29.64 26.47 20.01
C GLN A 56 -31.05 26.12 20.54
N GLU A 57 -31.18 25.04 21.31
CA GLU A 57 -32.44 24.66 21.97
C GLU A 57 -32.89 25.73 22.98
N LYS A 58 -31.98 26.23 23.83
CA LYS A 58 -32.27 27.32 24.78
C LYS A 58 -32.65 28.62 24.08
N LEU A 59 -31.93 29.01 23.02
CA LEU A 59 -32.25 30.20 22.23
C LEU A 59 -33.59 30.11 21.49
N ARG A 60 -34.00 28.90 21.08
CA ARG A 60 -35.34 28.66 20.52
C ARG A 60 -36.42 28.75 21.60
N ALA A 61 -36.17 28.21 22.78
CA ALA A 61 -37.11 28.27 23.90
C ALA A 61 -37.38 29.71 24.38
N TRP A 62 -36.41 30.61 24.24
CA TRP A 62 -36.55 32.04 24.55
C TRP A 62 -36.99 32.89 23.36
N GLU A 63 -37.30 32.29 22.22
CA GLU A 63 -37.78 32.97 21.01
C GLU A 63 -36.90 34.17 20.60
N VAL A 64 -35.57 34.02 20.68
CA VAL A 64 -34.61 35.11 20.40
C VAL A 64 -34.43 35.35 18.89
N GLY A 65 -34.86 34.41 18.03
CA GLY A 65 -34.72 34.53 16.57
C GLY A 65 -33.30 34.38 16.04
N ILE A 66 -32.36 33.86 16.85
CA ILE A 66 -30.93 33.70 16.49
C ILE A 66 -30.60 32.24 16.16
N GLU A 67 -29.84 32.06 15.08
CA GLU A 67 -29.29 30.78 14.67
C GLU A 67 -27.76 30.75 14.83
N ILE A 68 -27.26 29.68 15.46
CA ILE A 68 -25.84 29.44 15.69
C ILE A 68 -25.25 28.72 14.47
N ILE A 69 -24.31 29.37 13.77
CA ILE A 69 -23.63 28.79 12.62
C ILE A 69 -22.56 27.79 13.06
N SER A 70 -21.67 28.21 13.95
CA SER A 70 -20.57 27.40 14.47
C SER A 70 -20.25 27.78 15.91
N ALA A 71 -19.68 26.83 16.65
CA ALA A 71 -19.18 27.03 18.01
C ALA A 71 -17.75 26.50 18.05
N ASN A 72 -16.82 27.32 18.55
CA ASN A 72 -15.40 26.99 18.68
C ASN A 72 -14.92 27.36 20.08
N PHE A 73 -13.98 26.59 20.62
CA PHE A 73 -13.26 26.95 21.84
C PHE A 73 -12.15 27.95 21.51
N ALA A 74 -12.16 29.13 22.13
CA ALA A 74 -11.14 30.15 21.91
C ALA A 74 -9.77 29.74 22.49
N SER A 75 -9.76 29.17 23.70
CA SER A 75 -8.61 28.48 24.29
C SER A 75 -9.05 27.87 25.62
N VAL A 76 -8.75 26.58 25.87
CA VAL A 76 -9.00 25.93 27.16
C VAL A 76 -7.64 25.55 27.70
N TYR A 77 -7.16 26.25 28.72
CA TYR A 77 -5.94 25.89 29.43
C TYR A 77 -6.30 25.21 30.74
N PRO A 78 -5.79 24.00 31.01
CA PRO A 78 -5.93 23.40 32.33
C PRO A 78 -5.19 24.25 33.39
N PRO A 79 -5.69 24.32 34.63
CA PRO A 79 -5.01 25.05 35.70
C PRO A 79 -3.60 24.49 35.94
N ALA A 80 -2.65 25.37 36.27
CA ALA A 80 -1.22 25.05 36.33
C ALA A 80 -0.89 23.84 37.22
N ALA A 81 -1.67 23.60 38.28
CA ALA A 81 -1.49 22.50 39.22
C ALA A 81 -1.71 21.09 38.61
N VAL A 82 -2.39 20.97 37.46
CA VAL A 82 -2.74 19.68 36.84
C VAL A 82 -2.27 19.58 35.39
N SER A 83 -1.63 20.63 34.85
CA SER A 83 -1.19 20.66 33.45
C SER A 83 -0.17 19.57 33.10
N GLU A 84 0.64 19.11 34.05
CA GLU A 84 1.65 18.06 33.82
C GLU A 84 0.97 16.70 33.65
N ALA A 85 0.11 16.30 34.60
CA ALA A 85 -0.68 15.07 34.49
C ALA A 85 -1.54 15.02 33.22
N PHE A 86 -2.07 16.16 32.76
CA PHE A 86 -2.79 16.24 31.50
C PHE A 86 -1.91 16.07 30.26
N LYS A 87 -0.70 16.61 30.29
CA LYS A 87 0.28 16.40 29.21
C LYS A 87 0.68 14.94 29.13
N ASP A 88 0.89 14.28 30.27
CA ASP A 88 1.26 12.88 30.32
C ASP A 88 0.17 11.97 29.73
N VAL A 89 -1.10 12.21 30.06
CA VAL A 89 -2.23 11.46 29.47
C VAL A 89 -2.33 11.69 27.97
N ALA A 90 -2.20 12.94 27.51
CA ALA A 90 -2.23 13.26 26.09
C ALA A 90 -1.07 12.58 25.33
N SER A 91 0.16 12.66 25.86
CA SER A 91 1.32 11.99 25.28
C SER A 91 1.16 10.47 25.26
N ALA A 92 0.64 9.86 26.31
CA ALA A 92 0.37 8.42 26.35
C ALA A 92 -0.66 7.98 25.31
N LEU A 93 -1.69 8.80 25.06
CA LEU A 93 -2.68 8.55 24.01
C LEU A 93 -2.09 8.68 22.61
N GLU A 94 -1.27 9.71 22.37
CA GLU A 94 -0.53 9.87 21.11
C GLU A 94 0.44 8.70 20.88
N ASP A 95 1.15 8.25 21.91
CA ASP A 95 2.02 7.08 21.87
C ASP A 95 1.23 5.81 21.49
N ARG A 96 0.08 5.59 22.14
CA ARG A 96 -0.80 4.45 21.83
C ARG A 96 -1.25 4.48 20.38
N ASP A 97 -1.73 5.64 19.91
CA ASP A 97 -2.26 5.77 18.55
C ASP A 97 -1.14 5.62 17.51
N ARG A 98 0.08 6.08 17.81
CA ARG A 98 1.28 5.83 17.00
C ARG A 98 1.56 4.33 16.90
N ILE A 99 1.64 3.62 18.02
CA ILE A 99 1.92 2.17 18.05
C ILE A 99 0.87 1.39 17.27
N VAL A 100 -0.42 1.73 17.42
CA VAL A 100 -1.51 1.08 16.69
C VAL A 100 -1.39 1.33 15.18
N ASN A 101 -1.04 2.56 14.78
CA ASN A 101 -0.87 2.89 13.36
C ASN A 101 0.37 2.24 12.75
N GLU A 102 1.48 2.19 13.48
CA GLU A 102 2.69 1.45 13.08
C GLU A 102 2.39 -0.03 12.88
N ALA A 103 1.73 -0.69 13.85
CA ALA A 103 1.36 -2.10 13.73
C ALA A 103 0.42 -2.38 12.55
N ARG A 104 -0.53 -1.48 12.27
CA ARG A 104 -1.39 -1.56 11.07
C ARG A 104 -0.60 -1.35 9.78
N GLY A 105 0.38 -0.44 9.80
CA GLY A 105 1.33 -0.21 8.71
C GLY A 105 2.13 -1.47 8.39
N ASP A 106 2.75 -2.06 9.40
CA ASP A 106 3.56 -3.28 9.28
C ASP A 106 2.74 -4.47 8.77
N GLN A 107 1.52 -4.64 9.30
CA GLN A 107 0.59 -5.67 8.83
C GLN A 107 0.26 -5.46 7.35
N SER A 108 -0.09 -4.23 6.98
CA SER A 108 -0.44 -3.88 5.60
C SER A 108 0.74 -4.09 4.66
N GLU A 109 1.93 -3.64 5.05
CA GLU A 109 3.17 -3.83 4.28
C GLU A 109 3.44 -5.32 4.06
N THR A 110 3.35 -6.14 5.10
CA THR A 110 3.57 -7.59 5.01
C THR A 110 2.60 -8.24 4.03
N ILE A 111 1.31 -7.91 4.11
CA ILE A 111 0.28 -8.42 3.19
C ILE A 111 0.55 -7.97 1.75
N HIS A 112 0.88 -6.70 1.54
CA HIS A 112 1.17 -6.16 0.21
C HIS A 112 2.42 -6.79 -0.39
N ARG A 113 3.48 -6.97 0.40
CA ARG A 113 4.72 -7.64 -0.01
C ARG A 113 4.45 -9.09 -0.40
N ALA A 114 3.71 -9.83 0.43
CA ALA A 114 3.34 -11.22 0.15
C ALA A 114 2.50 -11.35 -1.13
N ARG A 115 1.49 -10.49 -1.32
CA ARG A 115 0.69 -10.44 -2.55
C ARG A 115 1.52 -10.07 -3.77
N GLY A 116 2.41 -9.10 -3.65
CA GLY A 116 3.31 -8.69 -4.72
C GLY A 116 4.25 -9.82 -5.14
N ALA A 117 4.81 -10.55 -4.18
CA ALA A 117 5.65 -11.72 -4.44
C ALA A 117 4.87 -12.83 -5.15
N ALA A 118 3.68 -13.18 -4.67
CA ALA A 118 2.82 -14.18 -5.31
C ALA A 118 2.42 -13.78 -6.73
N GLN A 119 2.06 -12.51 -6.95
CA GLN A 119 1.71 -12.01 -8.27
C GLN A 119 2.91 -12.03 -9.22
N LYS A 120 4.10 -11.70 -8.73
CA LYS A 120 5.35 -11.78 -9.49
C LYS A 120 5.61 -13.23 -9.94
N GLU A 121 5.52 -14.19 -9.03
CA GLU A 121 5.71 -15.61 -9.33
C GLU A 121 4.73 -16.12 -10.39
N ILE A 122 3.44 -15.79 -10.26
CA ILE A 122 2.42 -16.16 -11.26
C ILE A 122 2.72 -15.51 -12.62
N SER A 123 3.10 -14.23 -12.63
CA SER A 123 3.43 -13.50 -13.85
C SER A 123 4.66 -14.09 -14.54
N GLU A 124 5.70 -14.45 -13.79
CA GLU A 124 6.91 -15.11 -14.31
C GLU A 124 6.59 -16.49 -14.88
N ALA A 125 5.83 -17.32 -14.16
CA ALA A 125 5.40 -18.64 -14.65
C ALA A 125 4.56 -18.53 -15.94
N THR A 126 3.65 -17.56 -15.98
CA THR A 126 2.81 -17.29 -17.17
C THR A 126 3.66 -16.82 -18.35
N ALA A 127 4.63 -15.93 -18.11
CA ALA A 127 5.53 -15.43 -19.13
C ALA A 127 6.41 -16.56 -19.69
N LEU A 128 6.98 -17.41 -18.84
CA LEU A 128 7.77 -18.57 -19.25
C LEU A 128 6.93 -19.55 -20.09
N SER A 129 5.71 -19.86 -19.65
CA SER A 129 4.81 -20.75 -20.38
C SER A 129 4.49 -20.19 -21.77
N LYS A 130 4.16 -18.90 -21.86
CA LYS A 130 3.90 -18.22 -23.14
C LYS A 130 5.14 -18.22 -24.03
N ALA A 131 6.32 -17.94 -23.47
CA ALA A 131 7.57 -17.95 -24.20
C ALA A 131 7.88 -19.34 -24.78
N LYS A 132 7.66 -20.42 -24.01
CA LYS A 132 7.83 -21.81 -24.48
C LYS A 132 6.89 -22.13 -25.65
N VAL A 133 5.61 -21.80 -25.53
CA VAL A 133 4.61 -22.03 -26.59
C VAL A 133 4.97 -21.24 -27.84
N ASN A 134 5.29 -19.95 -27.71
CA ASN A 134 5.64 -19.09 -28.83
C ASN A 134 6.93 -19.57 -29.52
N ARG A 135 7.94 -20.02 -28.75
CA ARG A 135 9.16 -20.60 -29.31
C ARG A 135 8.86 -21.87 -30.11
N ALA A 136 8.11 -22.81 -29.55
CA ALA A 136 7.74 -24.04 -30.24
C ALA A 136 6.91 -23.77 -31.51
N GLN A 137 6.00 -22.80 -31.47
CA GLN A 137 5.24 -22.34 -32.65
C GLN A 137 6.16 -21.71 -33.71
N GLY A 138 7.11 -20.88 -33.30
CA GLY A 138 8.10 -20.26 -34.19
C GLY A 138 9.02 -21.29 -34.85
N GLU A 139 9.51 -22.27 -34.09
CA GLU A 139 10.30 -23.39 -34.60
C GLU A 139 9.49 -24.24 -35.58
N THR A 140 8.23 -24.55 -35.25
CA THR A 140 7.32 -25.28 -36.14
C THR A 140 7.06 -24.50 -37.43
N ALA A 141 6.80 -23.19 -37.34
CA ALA A 141 6.58 -22.34 -38.50
C ALA A 141 7.84 -22.27 -39.38
N ARG A 142 9.02 -22.14 -38.78
CA ARG A 142 10.31 -22.19 -39.50
C ARG A 142 10.51 -23.53 -40.20
N PHE A 143 10.26 -24.64 -39.50
CA PHE A 143 10.35 -25.98 -40.07
C PHE A 143 9.37 -26.18 -41.24
N LEU A 144 8.12 -25.75 -41.09
CA LEU A 144 7.11 -25.83 -42.16
C LEU A 144 7.49 -24.98 -43.37
N ALA A 145 8.06 -23.78 -43.16
CA ALA A 145 8.53 -22.93 -44.26
C ALA A 145 9.68 -23.60 -45.04
N VAL A 146 10.66 -24.17 -44.33
CA VAL A 146 11.77 -24.94 -44.96
C VAL A 146 11.23 -26.18 -45.67
N LEU A 147 10.28 -26.90 -45.08
CA LEU A 147 9.67 -28.08 -45.68
C LEU A 147 8.87 -27.74 -46.95
N GLU A 148 8.19 -26.61 -46.96
CA GLU A 148 7.46 -26.13 -48.13
C GLU A 148 8.42 -25.73 -49.24
N GLU A 149 9.48 -24.98 -48.92
CA GLU A 149 10.56 -24.66 -49.86
C GLU A 149 11.21 -25.94 -50.41
N TYR A 150 11.48 -26.94 -49.57
CA TYR A 150 11.98 -28.26 -49.97
C TYR A 150 11.03 -28.99 -50.95
N ARG A 151 9.71 -28.96 -50.71
CA ARG A 151 8.71 -29.58 -51.58
C ARG A 151 8.59 -28.87 -52.93
N GLN A 152 8.67 -27.54 -52.93
CA GLN A 152 8.62 -26.73 -54.15
C GLN A 152 9.93 -26.83 -54.96
N SER A 153 11.07 -26.96 -54.30
CA SER A 153 12.42 -27.10 -54.90
C SER A 153 12.69 -28.48 -55.51
N GLY A 154 11.65 -29.24 -55.84
CA GLY A 154 11.70 -30.66 -56.12
C GLY A 154 12.93 -31.17 -56.90
N LYS A 155 13.52 -32.25 -56.35
CA LYS A 155 14.15 -33.35 -57.09
C LYS A 155 15.57 -33.14 -57.67
N SER A 156 16.49 -32.55 -56.91
CA SER A 156 17.93 -32.75 -57.13
C SER A 156 18.58 -33.40 -55.91
N GLU A 157 19.22 -34.55 -56.11
CA GLU A 157 19.92 -35.31 -55.06
C GLU A 157 20.98 -34.44 -54.35
N ALA A 158 21.59 -33.49 -55.07
CA ALA A 158 22.58 -32.56 -54.54
C ALA A 158 22.01 -31.54 -53.55
N SER A 159 20.74 -31.12 -53.70
CA SER A 159 20.09 -30.19 -52.76
C SER A 159 19.80 -30.86 -51.41
N ILE A 160 19.50 -32.17 -51.43
CA ILE A 160 19.24 -32.97 -50.22
C ILE A 160 20.52 -33.10 -49.40
N THR A 161 21.63 -33.48 -50.05
CA THR A 161 22.93 -33.63 -49.37
C THR A 161 23.41 -32.31 -48.78
N ARG A 162 23.23 -31.19 -49.50
CA ARG A 162 23.67 -29.88 -49.02
C ARG A 162 22.87 -29.41 -47.81
N LEU A 163 21.53 -29.53 -47.86
CA LEU A 163 20.66 -29.17 -46.74
C LEU A 163 20.92 -30.03 -45.49
N TYR A 164 21.17 -31.33 -45.68
CA TYR A 164 21.51 -32.24 -44.58
C TYR A 164 22.85 -31.87 -43.92
N ILE A 165 23.87 -31.54 -44.70
CA ILE A 165 25.17 -31.12 -44.14
C ILE A 165 25.04 -29.78 -43.42
N GLU A 166 24.32 -28.80 -43.97
CA GLU A 166 24.16 -27.47 -43.37
C GLU A 166 23.36 -27.52 -42.05
N THR A 167 22.29 -28.34 -42.01
CA THR A 167 21.53 -28.58 -40.77
C THR A 167 22.32 -29.39 -39.73
N MET A 168 23.09 -30.39 -40.16
CA MET A 168 23.99 -31.12 -39.26
C MET A 168 25.11 -30.24 -38.71
N GLU A 169 25.64 -29.29 -39.50
CA GLU A 169 26.63 -28.31 -39.04
C GLU A 169 26.04 -27.37 -37.99
N GLU A 170 24.84 -26.82 -38.19
CA GLU A 170 24.16 -25.99 -37.17
C GLU A 170 23.92 -26.78 -35.87
N VAL A 171 23.39 -28.00 -35.96
CA VAL A 171 23.11 -28.84 -34.79
C VAL A 171 24.39 -29.27 -34.06
N LEU A 172 25.44 -29.63 -34.79
CA LEU A 172 26.74 -30.03 -34.21
C LEU A 172 27.56 -28.84 -33.70
N ALA A 173 27.26 -27.61 -34.13
CA ALA A 173 27.84 -26.40 -33.58
C ALA A 173 27.24 -26.04 -32.21
N GLU A 174 25.95 -26.32 -31.99
CA GLU A 174 25.26 -26.11 -30.72
C GLU A 174 25.43 -27.27 -29.72
N ALA A 175 25.84 -28.46 -30.17
CA ALA A 175 26.04 -29.62 -29.31
C ALA A 175 27.38 -29.56 -28.52
N GLU A 176 27.32 -29.76 -27.20
CA GLU A 176 28.51 -29.91 -26.34
C GLU A 176 29.35 -31.13 -26.78
N LYS A 177 30.60 -30.89 -27.18
CA LYS A 177 31.54 -31.94 -27.61
C LYS A 177 32.29 -32.51 -26.41
N TYR A 178 31.97 -33.75 -26.03
CA TYR A 178 32.78 -34.54 -25.11
C TYR A 178 33.82 -35.36 -25.87
N LEU A 179 35.08 -34.92 -25.83
CA LEU A 179 36.22 -35.74 -26.27
C LEU A 179 36.51 -36.78 -25.19
N ILE A 180 36.05 -38.01 -25.40
CA ILE A 180 36.48 -39.15 -24.60
C ILE A 180 37.79 -39.65 -25.22
N ASP A 181 38.90 -39.26 -24.61
CA ASP A 181 40.22 -39.82 -24.94
C ASP A 181 40.19 -41.31 -24.55
N PRO A 182 40.42 -42.26 -25.49
CA PRO A 182 40.40 -43.67 -25.15
C PRO A 182 41.45 -43.95 -24.07
N PRO A 183 41.16 -44.83 -23.10
CA PRO A 183 42.07 -45.09 -21.99
C PRO A 183 43.40 -45.59 -22.54
N ARG A 184 44.44 -44.78 -22.33
CA ARG A 184 45.82 -45.13 -22.64
C ARG A 184 46.17 -46.35 -21.78
N SER A 185 46.30 -47.50 -22.43
CA SER A 185 46.78 -48.73 -21.81
C SER A 185 48.12 -48.45 -21.13
N ALA A 186 48.13 -48.63 -19.81
CA ALA A 186 49.31 -48.50 -18.99
C ALA A 186 50.17 -49.76 -19.12
N GLU A 187 51.25 -49.67 -19.89
CA GLU A 187 52.48 -50.42 -19.64
C GLU A 187 53.58 -49.42 -19.22
N GLY A 188 54.32 -49.82 -18.19
CA GLY A 188 54.95 -48.93 -17.24
C GLY A 188 56.25 -48.27 -17.70
N SER A 189 56.61 -47.18 -17.04
CA SER A 189 57.68 -47.22 -16.03
C SER A 189 57.94 -45.83 -15.47
N ALA A 190 57.79 -45.74 -14.15
CA ALA A 190 58.68 -45.09 -13.21
C ALA A 190 59.27 -43.71 -13.60
N ARG A 191 58.83 -42.66 -12.91
CA ARG A 191 59.55 -42.06 -11.74
C ARG A 191 58.94 -40.72 -11.36
N ARG A 192 58.71 -40.56 -10.03
CA ARG A 192 58.70 -39.33 -9.23
C ARG A 192 57.82 -38.19 -9.78
N GLY A 193 56.68 -37.87 -9.19
CA GLY A 193 56.56 -37.33 -7.83
C GLY A 193 57.33 -36.01 -7.76
N VAL A 194 56.79 -34.87 -7.33
CA VAL A 194 55.60 -34.49 -6.57
C VAL A 194 55.64 -32.94 -6.63
N ASP A 195 54.51 -32.28 -6.38
CA ASP A 195 54.37 -30.83 -6.11
C ASP A 195 54.51 -29.85 -7.30
N ASP A 196 53.67 -28.85 -7.49
CA ASP A 196 52.44 -28.47 -6.80
C ASP A 196 51.70 -27.42 -7.65
N ALA A 197 50.44 -27.26 -7.26
CA ALA A 197 49.43 -26.26 -7.57
C ALA A 197 49.83 -25.01 -8.41
N ASN A 198 49.16 -24.73 -9.53
CA ASN A 198 47.77 -24.25 -9.68
C ASN A 198 47.62 -22.72 -9.48
N HIS A 199 47.21 -22.06 -10.57
CA HIS A 199 46.12 -21.08 -10.55
C HIS A 199 44.88 -21.82 -11.05
#